data_AF-A0A6B3FS50-F1
#
_entry.id   AF-A0A6B3FS50-F1
#
_cell.length_a   1.000
_cell.length_b   1.000
_cell.length_c   1.000
_cell.angle_alpha   90.00
_cell.angle_beta   90.00
_cell.angle_gamma   90.00
#
_symmetry.space_group_name_H-M   'P 1'
#
loop_
_entity.id
_entity.type
_entity.pdbx_description
1 polymer ?
#
loop_
_entity_poly.entity_id
_entity_poly.type
_entity_poly.pdbx_seq_one_letter_code
_entity_poly.pdbx_strand_id
1 'polypeptide(L)' 'HQSGLSRAEILKAAQVYEEADRSIVSWCLGLTQHEHGVDTVREIVNLLLLRGNLGREGAGPSPVRGHS' A
#
# COMPACT_ATOMS: atom_id res chain seq x y z
N HIS A 1 -4.07 12.73 13.78
CA HIS A 1 -3.41 12.11 14.95
C HIS A 1 -3.72 10.61 15.13
N GLN A 2 -4.63 9.99 14.36
CA GLN A 2 -5.07 8.60 14.58
C GLN A 2 -4.00 7.53 14.29
N SER A 3 -3.05 7.80 13.39
CA SER A 3 -1.97 6.87 13.02
C SER A 3 -0.79 6.86 14.00
N GLY A 4 -0.72 7.79 14.96
CA GLY A 4 0.46 7.98 15.81
C GLY A 4 1.69 8.56 15.11
N LEU A 5 1.62 8.84 13.80
CA LEU A 5 2.72 9.42 13.01
C LEU A 5 2.60 10.93 12.88
N SER A 6 3.75 11.61 12.82
CA SER A 6 3.84 13.01 12.43
C SER A 6 3.54 13.19 10.94
N ARG A 7 3.13 14.41 10.56
CA ARG A 7 2.92 14.75 9.14
C ARG A 7 4.19 14.57 8.30
N ALA A 8 5.36 14.87 8.88
CA ALA A 8 6.64 14.75 8.20
C ALA A 8 6.96 13.29 7.84
N GLU A 9 6.66 12.34 8.74
CA GLU A 9 6.87 10.91 8.49
C GLU A 9 5.94 10.39 7.37
N ILE A 10 4.68 10.82 7.36
CA ILE A 10 3.73 10.47 6.29
C ILE A 10 4.23 11.01 4.95
N LEU A 11 4.67 12.26 4.90
CA LEU A 11 5.20 12.87 3.67
C LEU A 11 6.49 12.19 3.21
N LYS A 12 7.34 11.75 4.13
CA LYS A 12 8.55 11.00 3.79
C LYS A 12 8.22 9.67 3.11
N ALA A 13 7.22 8.94 3.60
CA ALA A 13 6.75 7.71 2.93
C ALA A 13 6.12 8.01 1.55
N ALA A 14 5.34 9.09 1.45
CA ALA A 14 4.76 9.53 0.19
C ALA A 14 5.85 9.90 -0.84
N GLN A 15 6.92 10.55 -0.43
CA GLN A 15 8.04 10.92 -1.29
C GLN A 15 8.78 9.68 -1.81
N VAL A 16 9.02 8.66 -0.97
CA VAL A 16 9.61 7.38 -1.43
C VAL A 16 8.72 6.72 -2.49
N TYR A 17 7.39 6.74 -2.29
CA TYR A 17 6.45 6.24 -3.28
C TYR A 17 6.43 7.10 -4.55
N GLU A 18 6.54 8.41 -4.42
CA GLU A 18 6.62 9.38 -5.53
C GLU A 18 7.83 9.11 -6.42
N GLU A 19 9.01 9.00 -5.83
CA GLU A 19 10.28 8.84 -6.53
C GLU A 19 10.44 7.45 -7.18
N ALA A 20 9.69 6.46 -6.72
CA ALA A 20 9.72 5.12 -7.29
C ALA A 20 9.08 5.08 -8.69
N ASP A 21 9.85 4.63 -9.68
CA ASP A 21 9.36 4.37 -11.04
C ASP A 21 8.30 3.25 -11.05
N ARG A 22 8.49 2.23 -10.22
CA ARG A 22 7.61 1.06 -10.06
C ARG A 22 7.45 0.70 -8.59
N SER A 23 6.24 0.34 -8.19
CA SER A 23 5.94 0.06 -6.79
C SER A 23 5.09 -1.20 -6.63
N ILE A 24 5.54 -2.08 -5.74
CA ILE A 24 4.76 -3.22 -5.27
C ILE A 24 4.32 -2.92 -3.84
N VAL A 25 3.02 -3.05 -3.56
CA VAL A 25 2.50 -2.97 -2.19
C VAL A 25 2.21 -4.38 -1.71
N SER A 26 3.01 -4.84 -0.76
CA SER A 26 2.89 -6.16 -0.15
C SER A 26 2.26 -6.08 1.23
N TRP A 27 1.31 -6.97 1.53
CA TRP A 27 0.69 -7.05 2.86
C TRP A 27 0.41 -8.50 3.26
N CYS A 28 0.29 -8.71 4.57
CA CYS A 28 -0.05 -10.00 5.17
C CYS A 28 -1.38 -9.90 5.94
N LEU A 29 -1.60 -10.84 6.86
CA LEU A 29 -2.83 -10.97 7.64
C LEU A 29 -3.20 -9.75 8.48
N GLY A 30 -2.21 -9.00 9.01
CA GLY A 30 -2.48 -7.83 9.85
C GLY A 30 -3.35 -6.76 9.17
N LEU A 31 -3.30 -6.67 7.84
CA LEU A 31 -4.17 -5.78 7.08
C LEU A 31 -5.58 -6.36 6.91
N THR A 32 -5.67 -7.63 6.50
CA THR A 32 -6.95 -8.27 6.17
C THR A 32 -7.76 -8.67 7.40
N GLN A 33 -7.14 -8.80 8.57
CA GLN A 33 -7.79 -9.11 9.85
C GLN A 33 -8.24 -7.86 10.63
N HIS A 34 -7.98 -6.66 10.10
CA HIS A 34 -8.51 -5.43 10.67
C HIS A 34 -9.98 -5.23 10.27
N GLU A 35 -10.79 -4.61 11.13
CA GLU A 35 -12.21 -4.33 10.88
C GLU A 35 -12.43 -3.58 9.55
N HIS A 36 -11.53 -2.66 9.23
CA HIS A 36 -11.55 -1.89 7.97
C HIS A 36 -10.67 -2.50 6.86
N GLY A 37 -10.38 -3.80 6.90
CA GLY A 37 -9.45 -4.45 5.99
C GLY A 37 -9.85 -4.30 4.51
N VAL A 38 -11.13 -4.45 4.19
CA VAL A 38 -11.65 -4.28 2.82
C VAL A 38 -11.42 -2.86 2.31
N ASP A 39 -11.77 -1.85 3.11
CA ASP A 39 -11.59 -0.46 2.71
C ASP A 39 -10.11 -0.09 2.62
N THR A 40 -9.27 -0.62 3.50
CA THR A 40 -7.82 -0.43 3.44
C THR A 40 -7.23 -1.01 2.14
N VAL A 41 -7.66 -2.20 1.71
CA VAL A 41 -7.25 -2.78 0.42
C VAL A 41 -7.71 -1.89 -0.74
N ARG A 42 -8.94 -1.36 -0.70
CA ARG A 42 -9.43 -0.43 -1.73
C ARG A 42 -8.55 0.81 -1.84
N GLU A 43 -8.13 1.41 -0.72
CA GLU A 43 -7.25 2.57 -0.75
C GLU A 43 -5.84 2.26 -1.25
N ILE A 44 -5.30 1.07 -0.96
CA ILE A 44 -4.04 0.62 -1.58
C ILE A 44 -4.20 0.54 -3.10
N VAL A 45 -5.29 -0.04 -3.58
CA VAL A 45 -5.56 -0.14 -5.02
C VAL A 45 -5.73 1.25 -5.64
N ASN A 46 -6.40 2.20 -4.97
CA ASN A 46 -6.52 3.58 -5.41
C ASN A 46 -5.15 4.26 -5.58
N LEU A 47 -4.24 4.07 -4.61
CA LEU A 47 -2.88 4.61 -4.71
C LEU A 47 -2.10 4.02 -5.89
N LEU A 48 -2.24 2.72 -6.12
CA LEU A 48 -1.60 2.06 -7.27
C LEU A 48 -2.18 2.56 -8.59
N LEU A 49 -3.50 2.73 -8.69
CA LEU A 49 -4.18 3.29 -9.87
C LEU A 49 -3.70 4.73 -10.15
N LEU A 50 -3.57 5.57 -9.13
CA LEU A 50 -3.15 6.97 -9.27
C LEU A 50 -1.79 7.13 -9.97
N ARG A 51 -0.92 6.14 -9.85
CA ARG A 51 0.44 6.13 -10.41
C ARG A 51 0.63 5.15 -11.56
N GLY A 52 -0.46 4.56 -12.07
CA GLY A 52 -0.38 3.52 -13.10
C GLY A 52 0.43 2.30 -12.66
N ASN A 53 0.53 2.03 -11.36
CA ASN A 53 1.23 0.88 -10.76
C ASN A 53 0.42 -0.43 -10.88
N LEU A 54 -0.37 -0.60 -11.94
CA LEU A 54 -1.18 -1.80 -12.19
C LEU A 54 -1.06 -2.25 -13.65
N GLY A 55 -1.00 -3.56 -13.86
CA GLY A 55 -0.87 -4.13 -15.21
C GLY A 55 0.51 -3.96 -15.85
N ARG A 56 1.55 -3.67 -15.04
CA ARG A 56 2.94 -3.52 -15.50
C ARG A 56 3.90 -4.37 -14.68
N GLU A 57 4.96 -4.84 -15.31
CA GLU A 57 5.98 -5.67 -14.65
C GLU A 57 6.65 -4.90 -13.51
N GLY A 58 6.85 -5.57 -12.37
CA GLY A 58 7.48 -4.98 -11.19
C GLY A 58 6.64 -3.95 -10.45
N ALA A 59 5.33 -3.87 -10.69
CA ALA A 59 4.39 -3.06 -9.91
C ALA A 59 3.09 -3.81 -9.62
N GLY A 60 2.39 -3.37 -8.57
CA GLY A 60 1.04 -3.83 -8.26
C GLY A 60 0.86 -4.37 -6.85
N PRO A 61 -0.34 -4.90 -6.56
CA PRO A 61 -0.64 -5.49 -5.27
C PRO A 61 -0.01 -6.87 -5.14
N SER A 62 0.59 -7.16 -3.98
CA SER A 62 1.15 -8.47 -3.64
C SER A 62 0.61 -8.93 -2.28
N PRO A 63 -0.64 -9.42 -2.22
CA PRO A 63 -1.18 -10.01 -1.00
C PRO A 63 -0.41 -11.29 -0.68
N VAL A 64 0.43 -11.23 0.34
CA VAL A 64 1.20 -12.38 0.83
C VAL A 64 0.27 -13.22 1.69
N ARG A 65 -0.17 -14.33 1.10
CA ARG A 65 -0.98 -15.33 1.80
C ARG A 65 -0.05 -16.34 2.45
N GLY A 66 -0.19 -16.53 3.76
CA GLY A 66 0.40 -17.67 4.43
C GLY A 66 -0.33 -18.94 4.03
N HIS A 67 0.42 -20.02 3.85
CA HIS A 67 -0.04 -21.40 4.00
C HIS A 67 1.04 -22.09 4.84
N SER A 68 0.61 -23.00 5.72
CA SER A 68 1.52 -23.86 6.49
C SER A 68 2.48 -24.63 5.59
#